data_AF-B1YMD5-F1
#
_entry.id   AF-B1YMD5-F1
#
_cell.length_a   1.000
_cell.length_b   1.000
_cell.length_c   1.000
_cell.angle_alpha   90.00
_cell.angle_beta   90.00
_cell.angle_gamma   90.00
#
_symmetry.space_group_name_H-M   'P 1'
#
loop_
_entity.id
_entity.type
_entity.pdbx_description
1 polymer ?
#
loop_
_entity_poly.entity_id
_entity_poly.type
_entity_poly.pdbx_seq_one_letter_code
_entity_poly.pdbx_strand_id
1 'polypeptide(L)'
;MWQKNLRLEDDYDFAGIRKRLRGDRLQVEQDGRLFVPVMLPEGNFIGQVEAVGSRELLLSGEGPQEPMVQLLRCRFRLDTTNPSQHLSETSLSEVVSTFGAERLVLDINPFTALIRSIIHQQINLAFAQVLMERFCRTFGTEQNGVIFPPTAEQLVNVEPEQLRALQLSGRKVDYLLGAARAAIDFERLTEAPDATIAETLIALKGVGPWTVQNVLMFGYGREDLFPASDIGILRAFERLHGTRPSVEEAVLLAEEFAPYRSHAAYLLWRSIE
;
A
#
# COMPACT_ATOMS: atom_id res chain seq x y z
N MET A 1 1.68 26.81 -7.87
CA MET A 1 2.38 25.65 -7.31
C MET A 1 3.09 26.04 -6.03
N TRP A 2 2.81 25.37 -4.92
CA TRP A 2 3.52 25.54 -3.64
C TRP A 2 4.67 24.54 -3.52
N GLN A 3 5.60 24.80 -2.62
CA GLN A 3 6.76 23.96 -2.33
C GLN A 3 7.00 23.91 -0.81
N LYS A 4 7.37 22.73 -0.30
CA LYS A 4 7.65 22.49 1.11
C LYS A 4 8.85 21.57 1.25
N ASN A 5 9.96 22.13 1.72
CA ASN A 5 11.13 21.36 2.12
C ASN A 5 10.86 20.68 3.47
N LEU A 6 11.17 19.39 3.53
CA LEU A 6 11.07 18.57 4.72
C LEU A 6 12.45 18.03 5.06
N ARG A 7 12.79 18.09 6.35
CA ARG A 7 13.95 17.40 6.92
C ARG A 7 13.44 16.31 7.85
N LEU A 8 13.87 15.09 7.59
CA LEU A 8 13.50 13.88 8.34
C LEU A 8 14.51 13.63 9.46
N GLU A 9 14.06 12.96 10.51
CA GLU A 9 14.91 12.58 11.65
C GLU A 9 15.88 11.48 11.25
N ASP A 10 15.37 10.48 10.54
CA ASP A 10 16.09 9.30 10.07
C ASP A 10 16.45 9.37 8.58
N ASP A 11 17.39 8.51 8.17
CA ASP A 11 17.64 8.26 6.76
C ASP A 11 16.41 7.63 6.10
N TYR A 12 16.16 8.07 4.86
CA TYR A 12 14.99 7.73 4.08
C TYR A 12 15.39 7.45 2.63
N ASP A 13 15.39 6.18 2.24
CA ASP A 13 15.77 5.75 0.90
C ASP A 13 14.61 5.89 -0.08
N PHE A 14 14.36 7.13 -0.51
CA PHE A 14 13.37 7.41 -1.53
C PHE A 14 13.75 6.84 -2.91
N ALA A 15 15.04 6.66 -3.20
CA ALA A 15 15.48 6.08 -4.45
C ALA A 15 15.12 4.58 -4.53
N GLY A 16 15.32 3.84 -3.44
CA GLY A 16 14.87 2.46 -3.26
C GLY A 16 13.35 2.33 -3.39
N ILE A 17 12.59 3.21 -2.71
CA ILE A 17 11.13 3.26 -2.84
C ILE A 17 10.70 3.50 -4.28
N ARG A 18 11.27 4.51 -4.97
CA ARG A 18 10.99 4.78 -6.38
C ARG A 18 11.33 3.57 -7.26
N LYS A 19 12.49 2.95 -7.03
CA LYS A 19 12.89 1.73 -7.77
C LYS A 19 11.86 0.61 -7.59
N ARG A 20 11.34 0.39 -6.38
CA ARG A 20 10.25 -0.58 -6.12
C ARG A 20 8.98 -0.20 -6.89
N LEU A 21 8.59 1.06 -6.80
CA LEU A 21 7.36 1.59 -7.40
C LEU A 21 7.36 1.58 -8.93
N ARG A 22 8.53 1.55 -9.60
CA ARG A 22 8.62 1.42 -11.07
C ARG A 22 7.94 0.18 -11.64
N GLY A 23 7.75 -0.87 -10.84
CA GLY A 23 6.98 -2.05 -11.25
C GLY A 23 5.47 -1.80 -11.35
N ASP A 24 4.95 -0.80 -10.64
CA ASP A 24 3.54 -0.41 -10.70
C ASP A 24 3.34 0.66 -11.78
N ARG A 25 2.65 0.27 -12.85
CA ARG A 25 2.39 1.12 -14.03
C ARG A 25 1.43 2.28 -13.77
N LEU A 26 0.82 2.33 -12.59
CA LEU A 26 0.05 3.48 -12.12
C LEU A 26 0.93 4.60 -11.55
N GLN A 27 2.22 4.32 -11.31
CA GLN A 27 3.17 5.30 -10.78
C GLN A 27 3.76 6.12 -11.92
N VAL A 28 3.74 7.44 -11.77
CA VAL A 28 4.27 8.37 -12.76
C VAL A 28 5.54 9.01 -12.20
N GLU A 29 6.67 8.78 -12.85
CA GLU A 29 7.97 9.33 -12.47
C GLU A 29 8.56 10.12 -13.63
N GLN A 30 9.06 11.34 -13.35
CA GLN A 30 9.80 12.16 -14.32
C GLN A 30 10.91 12.93 -13.61
N ASP A 31 12.12 12.93 -14.18
CA ASP A 31 13.27 13.71 -13.70
C ASP A 31 13.58 13.59 -12.20
N GLY A 32 13.39 12.41 -11.63
CA GLY A 32 13.64 12.19 -10.20
C GLY A 32 12.44 12.41 -9.28
N ARG A 33 11.32 12.90 -9.83
CA ARG A 33 10.09 13.24 -9.10
C ARG A 33 9.05 12.16 -9.28
N LEU A 34 8.38 11.80 -8.20
CA LEU A 34 7.19 10.97 -8.23
C LEU A 34 5.95 11.86 -8.21
N PHE A 35 5.05 11.68 -9.18
CA PHE A 35 3.76 12.36 -9.26
C PHE A 35 2.71 11.50 -8.58
N VAL A 36 2.07 12.06 -7.57
CA VAL A 36 1.25 11.32 -6.61
C VAL A 36 -0.18 11.83 -6.69
N PRO A 37 -1.16 10.99 -7.04
CA PRO A 37 -2.56 11.36 -6.98
C PRO A 37 -2.97 11.63 -5.52
N VAL A 38 -3.63 12.76 -5.31
CA VAL A 38 -4.18 13.19 -4.02
C VAL A 38 -5.67 13.43 -4.19
N MET A 39 -6.49 12.69 -3.46
CA MET A 39 -7.95 12.80 -3.50
C MET A 39 -8.43 13.49 -2.23
N LEU A 40 -9.11 14.63 -2.38
CA LEU A 40 -9.69 15.41 -1.30
C LEU A 40 -11.20 15.62 -1.54
N PRO A 41 -11.99 15.92 -0.50
CA PRO A 41 -13.43 16.21 -0.67
C PRO A 41 -13.73 17.31 -1.69
N GLU A 42 -12.86 18.32 -1.79
CA GLU A 42 -12.97 19.43 -2.72
C GLU A 42 -12.47 19.12 -4.15
N GLY A 43 -11.79 17.97 -4.36
CA GLY A 43 -11.36 17.54 -5.68
C GLY A 43 -10.08 16.71 -5.72
N ASN A 44 -9.69 16.33 -6.94
CA ASN A 44 -8.47 15.60 -7.23
C ASN A 44 -7.33 16.57 -7.55
N PHE A 45 -6.16 16.31 -6.95
CA PHE A 45 -4.94 17.10 -7.12
C PHE A 45 -3.74 16.17 -7.36
N ILE A 46 -2.65 16.74 -7.84
CA ILE A 46 -1.39 16.02 -8.06
C ILE A 46 -0.31 16.63 -7.17
N GLY A 47 0.16 15.83 -6.23
CA GLY A 47 1.36 16.13 -5.45
C GLY A 47 2.60 15.63 -6.15
N GLN A 48 3.75 16.16 -5.79
CA GLN A 48 5.07 15.71 -6.24
C GLN A 48 5.96 15.48 -5.03
N VAL A 49 6.74 14.40 -5.08
CA VAL A 49 7.74 14.07 -4.07
C VAL A 49 9.08 13.85 -4.75
N GLU A 50 10.10 14.55 -4.29
CA GLU A 50 11.48 14.34 -4.72
C GLU A 50 12.41 14.30 -3.50
N ALA A 51 13.46 13.48 -3.59
CA ALA A 51 14.54 13.51 -2.62
C ALA A 51 15.63 14.47 -3.08
N VAL A 52 16.03 15.37 -2.18
CA VAL A 52 17.13 16.31 -2.38
C VAL A 52 18.36 15.96 -1.54
N GLY A 53 18.21 15.00 -0.61
CA GLY A 53 19.27 14.40 0.20
C GLY A 53 18.81 13.11 0.89
N SER A 54 19.65 12.49 1.71
CA SER A 54 19.30 11.24 2.42
C SER A 54 18.24 11.41 3.52
N ARG A 55 18.03 12.66 3.98
CA ARG A 55 17.04 13.05 4.98
C ARG A 55 16.23 14.26 4.56
N GLU A 56 16.30 14.65 3.30
CA GLU A 56 15.67 15.86 2.80
C GLU A 56 14.78 15.53 1.60
N LEU A 57 13.50 15.86 1.72
CA LEU A 57 12.51 15.70 0.66
C LEU A 57 11.91 17.06 0.33
N LEU A 58 11.66 17.31 -0.96
CA LEU A 58 10.80 18.40 -1.39
C LEU A 58 9.42 17.84 -1.76
N LEU A 59 8.39 18.37 -1.11
CA LEU A 59 7.00 18.20 -1.52
C LEU A 59 6.57 19.42 -2.33
N SER A 60 5.83 19.22 -3.40
CA SER A 60 5.23 20.31 -4.16
C SER A 60 3.88 19.91 -4.75
N GLY A 61 3.08 20.89 -5.18
CA GLY A 61 1.78 20.63 -5.76
C GLY A 61 0.99 21.88 -6.10
N GLU A 62 -0.17 21.67 -6.71
CA GLU A 62 -1.16 22.70 -6.98
C GLU A 62 -2.46 22.34 -6.27
N GLY A 63 -3.09 23.33 -5.61
CA GLY A 63 -4.25 23.11 -4.76
C GLY A 63 -4.00 23.44 -3.28
N PRO A 64 -4.85 22.93 -2.37
CA PRO A 64 -4.80 23.25 -0.95
C PRO A 64 -3.57 22.63 -0.28
N GLN A 65 -2.59 23.46 0.05
CA GLN A 65 -1.26 23.02 0.50
C GLN A 65 -1.30 22.11 1.73
N GLU A 66 -1.97 22.52 2.80
CA GLU A 66 -1.93 21.82 4.09
C GLU A 66 -2.45 20.36 4.00
N PRO A 67 -3.69 20.10 3.51
CA PRO A 67 -4.20 18.73 3.42
C PRO A 67 -3.42 17.88 2.41
N MET A 68 -2.93 18.45 1.32
CA MET A 68 -2.07 17.72 0.38
C MET A 68 -0.74 17.30 1.02
N VAL A 69 -0.08 18.21 1.74
CA VAL A 69 1.16 17.90 2.48
C VAL A 69 0.90 16.80 3.51
N GLN A 70 -0.19 16.88 4.28
CA GLN A 70 -0.54 15.86 5.26
C GLN A 70 -0.74 14.47 4.62
N LEU A 71 -1.47 14.38 3.51
CA LEU A 71 -1.68 13.11 2.81
C LEU A 71 -0.38 12.54 2.23
N LEU A 72 0.50 13.39 1.66
CA LEU A 72 1.81 12.95 1.18
C LEU A 72 2.67 12.43 2.33
N ARG A 73 2.71 13.14 3.47
CA ARG A 73 3.44 12.70 4.65
C ARG A 73 2.93 11.36 5.18
N CYS A 74 1.62 11.18 5.25
CA CYS A 74 0.98 9.92 5.64
C CYS A 74 1.34 8.79 4.68
N ARG A 75 1.14 9.00 3.36
CA ARG A 75 1.38 8.01 2.31
C ARG A 75 2.81 7.48 2.32
N PHE A 76 3.78 8.37 2.50
CA PHE A 76 5.20 8.05 2.52
C PHE A 76 5.77 7.83 3.93
N ARG A 77 4.92 7.79 4.96
CA ARG A 77 5.34 7.48 6.34
C ARG A 77 6.45 8.42 6.84
N LEU A 78 6.36 9.71 6.47
CA LEU A 78 7.39 10.72 6.73
C LEU A 78 7.42 11.20 8.20
N ASP A 79 6.36 10.90 8.96
CA ASP A 79 6.20 11.25 10.38
C ASP A 79 6.50 10.08 11.31
N THR A 80 6.79 8.88 10.78
CA THR A 80 6.99 7.69 11.60
C THR A 80 8.47 7.34 11.70
N THR A 81 8.95 7.12 12.91
CA THR A 81 10.33 6.68 13.20
C THR A 81 10.67 5.42 12.41
N ASN A 82 11.91 5.33 11.93
CA ASN A 82 12.40 4.13 11.27
C ASN A 82 12.52 2.95 12.25
N PRO A 83 11.77 1.84 12.08
CA PRO A 83 11.93 0.68 12.96
C PRO A 83 13.20 -0.13 12.65
N SER A 84 14.00 0.28 11.66
CA SER A 84 15.17 -0.50 11.21
C SER A 84 16.24 -0.72 12.27
N GLN A 85 16.42 0.19 13.22
CA GLN A 85 17.34 -0.09 14.32
C GLN A 85 16.89 -1.33 15.10
N HIS A 86 15.61 -1.38 15.48
CA HIS A 86 15.03 -2.54 16.16
C HIS A 86 15.11 -3.80 15.28
N LEU A 87 14.69 -3.71 14.01
CA LEU A 87 14.70 -4.86 13.11
C LEU A 87 16.12 -5.35 12.77
N SER A 88 17.14 -4.51 12.89
CA SER A 88 18.55 -4.91 12.69
C SER A 88 19.06 -5.89 13.74
N GLU A 89 18.39 -5.97 14.89
CA GLU A 89 18.72 -6.89 15.99
C GLU A 89 17.98 -8.24 15.88
N THR A 90 17.19 -8.43 14.82
CA THR A 90 16.37 -9.62 14.55
C THR A 90 16.97 -10.49 13.44
N SER A 91 16.29 -11.58 13.10
CA SER A 91 16.61 -12.39 11.92
C SER A 91 16.60 -11.62 10.58
N LEU A 92 16.07 -10.38 10.54
CA LEU A 92 16.07 -9.51 9.36
C LEU A 92 17.33 -8.64 9.19
N SER A 93 18.35 -8.76 10.05
CA SER A 93 19.55 -7.91 10.04
C SER A 93 20.17 -7.69 8.64
N GLU A 94 20.34 -8.75 7.84
CA GLU A 94 20.86 -8.64 6.48
C GLU A 94 19.93 -7.87 5.53
N VAL A 95 18.62 -8.11 5.63
CA VAL A 95 17.60 -7.40 4.82
C VAL A 95 17.58 -5.92 5.20
N VAL A 96 17.65 -5.62 6.50
CA VAL A 96 17.71 -4.26 7.04
C VAL A 96 18.97 -3.53 6.56
N SER A 97 20.11 -4.20 6.48
CA SER A 97 21.36 -3.58 5.97
C SER A 97 21.23 -3.08 4.53
N THR A 98 20.32 -3.67 3.74
CA THR A 98 20.08 -3.29 2.34
C THR A 98 18.91 -2.34 2.19
N PHE A 99 17.80 -2.57 2.90
CA PHE A 99 16.51 -1.90 2.65
C PHE A 99 15.97 -1.13 3.86
N GLY A 100 16.67 -1.10 5.00
CA GLY A 100 16.16 -0.51 6.24
C GLY A 100 15.89 1.00 6.16
N ALA A 101 16.51 1.72 5.23
CA ALA A 101 16.17 3.12 5.02
C ALA A 101 14.86 3.32 4.23
N GLU A 102 14.30 2.28 3.60
CA GLU A 102 13.01 2.36 2.91
C GLU A 102 11.83 2.41 3.91
N ARG A 103 10.65 2.84 3.46
CA ARG A 103 9.39 2.78 4.21
C ARG A 103 8.30 2.13 3.38
N LEU A 104 7.37 1.48 4.07
CA LEU A 104 6.11 1.02 3.46
C LEU A 104 5.35 2.24 2.92
N VAL A 105 4.97 2.19 1.65
CA VAL A 105 4.17 3.24 1.00
C VAL A 105 2.70 2.83 1.03
N LEU A 106 1.85 3.72 1.55
CA LEU A 106 0.41 3.48 1.62
C LEU A 106 -0.26 3.63 0.25
N ASP A 107 -1.41 2.98 0.10
CA ASP A 107 -2.35 3.26 -0.97
C ASP A 107 -2.95 4.66 -0.82
N ILE A 108 -3.70 5.12 -1.83
CA ILE A 108 -4.26 6.48 -1.84
C ILE A 108 -5.30 6.67 -0.73
N ASN A 109 -6.06 5.62 -0.44
CA ASN A 109 -7.03 5.54 0.65
C ASN A 109 -7.33 4.07 0.98
N PRO A 110 -7.98 3.79 2.13
CA PRO A 110 -8.30 2.41 2.53
C PRO A 110 -9.19 1.64 1.54
N PHE A 111 -10.10 2.32 0.84
CA PHE A 111 -10.92 1.67 -0.20
C PHE A 111 -10.08 1.16 -1.36
N THR A 112 -9.10 1.95 -1.82
CA THR A 112 -8.15 1.55 -2.86
C THR A 112 -7.32 0.35 -2.40
N ALA A 113 -6.87 0.34 -1.15
CA ALA A 113 -6.15 -0.80 -0.57
C ALA A 113 -7.01 -2.08 -0.56
N LEU A 114 -8.30 -1.96 -0.26
CA LEU A 114 -9.25 -3.08 -0.29
C LEU A 114 -9.43 -3.62 -1.72
N ILE A 115 -9.68 -2.74 -2.68
CA ILE A 115 -9.84 -3.11 -4.09
C ILE A 115 -8.58 -3.77 -4.64
N ARG A 116 -7.40 -3.17 -4.39
CA ARG A 116 -6.11 -3.73 -4.77
C ARG A 116 -5.92 -5.12 -4.17
N SER A 117 -6.19 -5.26 -2.87
CA SER A 117 -6.06 -6.55 -2.18
C SER A 117 -6.96 -7.61 -2.79
N ILE A 118 -8.23 -7.31 -3.08
CA ILE A 118 -9.17 -8.24 -3.76
C ILE A 118 -8.63 -8.64 -5.14
N ILE A 119 -8.15 -7.68 -5.94
CA ILE A 119 -7.58 -7.95 -7.26
C ILE A 119 -6.35 -8.85 -7.15
N HIS A 120 -5.51 -8.67 -6.13
CA HIS A 120 -4.26 -9.39 -5.93
C HIS A 120 -4.43 -10.82 -5.38
N GLN A 121 -5.60 -11.18 -4.85
CA GLN A 121 -5.86 -12.51 -4.28
C GLN A 121 -5.53 -13.66 -5.27
N GLN A 122 -4.81 -14.67 -4.79
CA GLN A 122 -4.63 -15.97 -5.47
C GLN A 122 -4.04 -15.90 -6.89
N ILE A 123 -3.21 -14.88 -7.18
CA ILE A 123 -2.50 -14.71 -8.44
C ILE A 123 -1.07 -14.20 -8.19
N ASN A 124 -0.20 -14.28 -9.20
CA ASN A 124 1.15 -13.71 -9.09
C ASN A 124 1.12 -12.18 -9.20
N LEU A 125 2.14 -11.53 -8.61
CA LEU A 125 2.23 -10.07 -8.51
C LEU A 125 2.23 -9.37 -9.89
N ALA A 126 2.94 -9.91 -10.87
CA ALA A 126 3.02 -9.29 -12.20
C ALA A 126 1.65 -9.25 -12.90
N PHE A 127 0.87 -10.33 -12.81
CA PHE A 127 -0.49 -10.34 -13.35
C PHE A 127 -1.45 -9.47 -12.52
N ALA A 128 -1.28 -9.43 -11.21
CA ALA A 128 -2.06 -8.56 -10.32
C ALA A 128 -1.87 -7.08 -10.67
N GLN A 129 -0.63 -6.64 -10.92
CA GLN A 129 -0.30 -5.29 -11.38
C GLN A 129 -0.97 -4.95 -12.72
N VAL A 130 -0.97 -5.90 -13.67
CA VAL A 130 -1.67 -5.71 -14.96
C VAL A 130 -3.17 -5.55 -14.78
N LEU A 131 -3.80 -6.36 -13.92
CA LEU A 131 -5.22 -6.25 -13.64
C LEU A 131 -5.57 -4.95 -12.92
N MET A 132 -4.75 -4.55 -11.95
CA MET A 132 -4.93 -3.29 -11.22
C MET A 132 -4.79 -2.08 -12.15
N GLU A 133 -3.79 -2.10 -13.06
CA GLU A 133 -3.63 -1.06 -14.08
C GLU A 133 -4.89 -0.95 -14.96
N ARG A 134 -5.34 -2.07 -15.53
CA ARG A 134 -6.53 -2.10 -16.39
C ARG A 134 -7.78 -1.61 -15.65
N PHE A 135 -7.94 -2.02 -14.40
CA PHE A 135 -9.05 -1.63 -13.55
C PHE A 135 -9.07 -0.11 -13.33
N CYS A 136 -7.95 0.48 -12.88
CA CYS A 136 -7.87 1.91 -12.64
C CYS A 136 -7.99 2.73 -13.93
N ARG A 137 -7.41 2.28 -15.06
CA ARG A 137 -7.57 2.96 -16.36
C ARG A 137 -9.01 2.91 -16.89
N THR A 138 -9.76 1.85 -16.58
CA THR A 138 -11.13 1.66 -17.09
C THR A 138 -12.16 2.43 -16.25
N PHE A 139 -12.01 2.42 -14.93
CA PHE A 139 -13.04 2.95 -14.02
C PHE A 139 -12.60 4.20 -13.26
N GLY A 140 -11.30 4.46 -13.18
CA GLY A 140 -10.75 5.66 -12.56
C GLY A 140 -10.79 6.88 -13.47
N THR A 141 -10.08 7.93 -13.07
CA THR A 141 -9.95 9.17 -13.84
C THR A 141 -8.49 9.50 -14.10
N GLU A 142 -8.19 10.16 -15.21
CA GLU A 142 -6.83 10.61 -15.53
C GLU A 142 -6.75 12.13 -15.55
N GLN A 143 -5.71 12.70 -14.93
CA GLN A 143 -5.37 14.11 -15.02
C GLN A 143 -3.87 14.25 -15.27
N ASN A 144 -3.47 14.94 -16.34
CA ASN A 144 -2.07 15.18 -16.69
C ASN A 144 -1.20 13.91 -16.69
N GLY A 145 -1.73 12.79 -17.19
CA GLY A 145 -1.04 11.49 -17.23
C GLY A 145 -1.04 10.72 -15.91
N VAL A 146 -1.55 11.29 -14.81
CA VAL A 146 -1.69 10.63 -13.50
C VAL A 146 -3.07 10.01 -13.38
N ILE A 147 -3.12 8.73 -13.02
CA ILE A 147 -4.36 7.97 -12.86
C ILE A 147 -4.78 8.00 -11.39
N PHE A 148 -6.04 8.33 -11.16
CA PHE A 148 -6.71 8.26 -9.88
C PHE A 148 -7.57 6.98 -9.88
N PRO A 149 -7.46 6.11 -8.86
CA PRO A 149 -8.30 4.93 -8.76
C PRO A 149 -9.76 5.33 -8.61
N PRO A 150 -10.71 4.47 -9.02
CA PRO A 150 -12.13 4.74 -8.87
C PRO A 150 -12.55 4.83 -7.41
N THR A 151 -13.51 5.71 -7.11
CA THR A 151 -14.21 5.75 -5.82
C THR A 151 -15.27 4.65 -5.73
N ALA A 152 -15.82 4.42 -4.53
CA ALA A 152 -16.91 3.48 -4.35
C ALA A 152 -18.13 3.88 -5.18
N GLU A 153 -18.47 5.17 -5.22
CA GLU A 153 -19.60 5.73 -5.97
C GLU A 153 -19.47 5.48 -7.47
N GLN A 154 -18.26 5.57 -8.01
CA GLN A 154 -17.99 5.27 -9.42
C GLN A 154 -18.19 3.77 -9.74
N LEU A 155 -17.99 2.89 -8.76
CA LEU A 155 -18.08 1.43 -8.94
C LEU A 155 -19.47 0.84 -8.65
N VAL A 156 -20.33 1.52 -7.88
CA VAL A 156 -21.64 0.99 -7.45
C VAL A 156 -22.50 0.54 -8.64
N ASN A 157 -22.46 1.29 -9.74
CA ASN A 157 -23.26 1.07 -10.95
C ASN A 157 -22.47 0.42 -12.10
N VAL A 158 -21.27 -0.08 -11.86
CA VAL A 158 -20.51 -0.81 -12.88
C VAL A 158 -21.19 -2.14 -13.15
N GLU A 159 -21.38 -2.46 -14.43
CA GLU A 159 -21.97 -3.74 -14.84
C GLU A 159 -20.92 -4.87 -14.68
N PRO A 160 -21.31 -6.05 -14.14
CA PRO A 160 -20.40 -7.18 -13.94
C PRO A 160 -19.59 -7.55 -15.19
N GLU A 161 -20.20 -7.44 -16.37
CA GLU A 161 -19.59 -7.75 -17.67
C GLU A 161 -18.40 -6.85 -17.99
N GLN A 162 -18.41 -5.58 -17.56
CA GLN A 162 -17.29 -4.67 -17.74
C GLN A 162 -16.08 -5.12 -16.91
N LEU A 163 -16.30 -5.61 -15.69
CA LEU A 163 -15.24 -6.14 -14.85
C LEU A 163 -14.70 -7.48 -15.40
N ARG A 164 -15.58 -8.36 -15.87
CA ARG A 164 -15.17 -9.62 -16.52
C ARG A 164 -14.34 -9.39 -17.78
N ALA A 165 -14.64 -8.34 -18.55
CA ALA A 165 -13.87 -7.97 -19.74
C ALA A 165 -12.40 -7.64 -19.42
N LEU A 166 -12.09 -7.25 -18.17
CA LEU A 166 -10.73 -7.03 -17.68
C LEU A 166 -9.99 -8.33 -17.30
N GLN A 167 -10.61 -9.50 -17.49
CA GLN A 167 -10.12 -10.82 -17.07
C GLN A 167 -10.20 -11.06 -15.54
N LEU A 168 -11.05 -10.32 -14.83
CA LEU A 168 -11.39 -10.63 -13.44
C LEU A 168 -12.29 -11.88 -13.38
N SER A 169 -12.03 -12.77 -12.42
CA SER A 169 -12.89 -13.93 -12.19
C SER A 169 -14.26 -13.52 -11.68
N GLY A 170 -15.30 -14.33 -11.95
CA GLY A 170 -16.66 -14.03 -11.49
C GLY A 170 -16.75 -13.77 -9.97
N ARG A 171 -15.98 -14.50 -9.16
CA ARG A 171 -15.88 -14.25 -7.71
C ARG A 171 -15.30 -12.88 -7.38
N LYS A 172 -14.20 -12.48 -8.02
CA LYS A 172 -13.62 -11.15 -7.81
C LYS A 172 -14.57 -10.04 -8.24
N VAL A 173 -15.31 -10.24 -9.32
CA VAL A 173 -16.37 -9.30 -9.74
C VAL A 173 -17.41 -9.12 -8.63
N ASP A 174 -17.94 -10.22 -8.07
CA ASP A 174 -18.88 -10.14 -6.94
C ASP A 174 -18.28 -9.39 -5.75
N TYR A 175 -17.02 -9.65 -5.41
CA TYR A 175 -16.35 -9.06 -4.23
C TYR A 175 -16.13 -7.56 -4.41
N LEU A 176 -15.67 -7.12 -5.59
CA LEU A 176 -15.44 -5.71 -5.90
C LEU A 176 -16.74 -4.91 -5.88
N LEU A 177 -17.81 -5.42 -6.53
CA LEU A 177 -19.12 -4.77 -6.50
C LEU A 177 -19.73 -4.79 -5.11
N GLY A 178 -19.55 -5.89 -4.36
CA GLY A 178 -19.97 -5.99 -2.96
C GLY A 178 -19.29 -4.95 -2.07
N ALA A 179 -17.97 -4.78 -2.21
CA ALA A 179 -17.21 -3.77 -1.47
C ALA A 179 -17.66 -2.34 -1.80
N ALA A 180 -17.89 -2.03 -3.09
CA ALA A 180 -18.37 -0.71 -3.50
C ALA A 180 -19.79 -0.41 -2.97
N ARG A 181 -20.67 -1.42 -2.94
CA ARG A 181 -22.07 -1.27 -2.52
C ARG A 181 -22.28 -1.35 -1.00
N ALA A 182 -21.27 -1.76 -0.25
CA ALA A 182 -21.36 -1.87 1.20
C ALA A 182 -21.47 -0.51 1.92
N ALA A 183 -21.17 0.59 1.23
CA ALA A 183 -21.23 1.95 1.76
C ALA A 183 -20.49 2.11 3.11
N ILE A 184 -19.34 1.45 3.22
CA ILE A 184 -18.47 1.55 4.39
C ILE A 184 -17.87 2.96 4.42
N ASP A 185 -18.00 3.63 5.56
CA ASP A 185 -17.35 4.91 5.82
C ASP A 185 -15.90 4.66 6.27
N PHE A 186 -14.99 4.56 5.30
CA PHE A 186 -13.58 4.27 5.56
C PHE A 186 -12.88 5.39 6.33
N GLU A 187 -13.33 6.64 6.19
CA GLU A 187 -12.76 7.79 6.89
C GLU A 187 -13.05 7.70 8.40
N ARG A 188 -14.29 7.36 8.78
CA ARG A 188 -14.66 7.17 10.20
C ARG A 188 -13.94 6.00 10.87
N LEU A 189 -13.42 5.06 10.09
CA LEU A 189 -12.63 3.94 10.60
C LEU A 189 -11.15 4.30 10.85
N THR A 190 -10.68 5.46 10.41
CA THR A 190 -9.25 5.84 10.54
C THR A 190 -8.74 5.76 11.98
N GLU A 191 -9.55 6.22 12.94
CA GLU A 191 -9.22 6.23 14.37
C GLU A 191 -9.73 4.98 15.11
N ALA A 192 -10.44 4.07 14.43
CA ALA A 192 -11.01 2.89 15.07
C ALA A 192 -9.91 1.88 15.48
N PRO A 193 -10.16 1.02 16.49
CA PRO A 193 -9.27 -0.10 16.81
C PRO A 193 -9.17 -1.09 15.64
N ASP A 194 -8.02 -1.73 15.49
CA ASP A 194 -7.76 -2.73 14.43
C ASP A 194 -8.84 -3.83 14.39
N ALA A 195 -9.32 -4.26 15.56
CA ALA A 195 -10.40 -5.25 15.68
C ALA A 195 -11.73 -4.77 15.05
N THR A 196 -12.11 -3.51 15.26
CA THR A 196 -13.34 -2.93 14.70
C THR A 196 -13.26 -2.82 13.18
N ILE A 197 -12.10 -2.39 12.66
CA ILE A 197 -11.84 -2.35 11.22
C ILE A 197 -11.90 -3.77 10.65
N ALA A 198 -11.26 -4.74 11.32
CA ALA A 198 -11.24 -6.14 10.90
C ALA A 198 -12.65 -6.75 10.84
N GLU A 199 -13.46 -6.58 11.87
CA GLU A 199 -14.85 -7.03 11.91
C GLU A 199 -15.68 -6.43 10.77
N THR A 200 -15.52 -5.12 10.52
CA THR A 200 -16.22 -4.42 9.45
C THR A 200 -15.85 -4.99 8.07
N LEU A 201 -14.57 -5.22 7.82
CA LEU A 201 -14.08 -5.70 6.53
C LEU A 201 -14.36 -7.19 6.31
N ILE A 202 -14.26 -8.05 7.34
CA ILE A 202 -14.53 -9.49 7.25
C ILE A 202 -15.98 -9.79 6.86
N ALA A 203 -16.92 -8.89 7.17
CA ALA A 203 -18.31 -9.02 6.76
C ALA A 203 -18.50 -8.99 5.22
N LEU A 204 -17.52 -8.46 4.47
CA LEU A 204 -17.56 -8.44 3.01
C LEU A 204 -17.27 -9.83 2.43
N LYS A 205 -18.12 -10.27 1.50
CA LYS A 205 -17.92 -11.52 0.77
C LYS A 205 -16.55 -11.52 0.07
N GLY A 206 -15.75 -12.55 0.34
CA GLY A 206 -14.43 -12.71 -0.28
C GLY A 206 -13.29 -11.95 0.40
N VAL A 207 -13.56 -11.25 1.49
CA VAL A 207 -12.54 -10.62 2.34
C VAL A 207 -12.22 -11.54 3.50
N GLY A 208 -10.97 -12.00 3.56
CA GLY A 208 -10.46 -12.83 4.65
C GLY A 208 -9.34 -12.13 5.43
N PRO A 209 -8.76 -12.80 6.45
CA PRO A 209 -7.73 -12.22 7.32
C PRO A 209 -6.56 -11.60 6.56
N TRP A 210 -6.05 -12.27 5.52
CA TRP A 210 -4.97 -11.74 4.68
C TRP A 210 -5.35 -10.41 4.03
N THR A 211 -6.56 -10.27 3.48
CA THR A 211 -7.02 -9.02 2.86
C THR A 211 -7.20 -7.93 3.89
N VAL A 212 -7.78 -8.24 5.06
CA VAL A 212 -7.93 -7.27 6.14
C VAL A 212 -6.58 -6.73 6.60
N GLN A 213 -5.60 -7.60 6.81
CA GLN A 213 -4.27 -7.16 7.24
C GLN A 213 -3.60 -6.28 6.19
N ASN A 214 -3.74 -6.59 4.90
CA ASN A 214 -3.26 -5.70 3.83
C ASN A 214 -3.96 -4.32 3.86
N VAL A 215 -5.27 -4.26 4.13
CA VAL A 215 -5.99 -2.98 4.26
C VAL A 215 -5.53 -2.21 5.50
N LEU A 216 -5.33 -2.89 6.64
CA LEU A 216 -4.78 -2.27 7.85
C LEU A 216 -3.37 -1.70 7.61
N MET A 217 -2.51 -2.45 6.93
CA MET A 217 -1.14 -2.03 6.61
C MET A 217 -1.08 -0.91 5.58
N PHE A 218 -1.65 -1.11 4.39
CA PHE A 218 -1.49 -0.21 3.25
C PHE A 218 -2.58 0.87 3.16
N GLY A 219 -3.75 0.65 3.76
CA GLY A 219 -4.83 1.62 3.80
C GLY A 219 -4.77 2.54 5.02
N TYR A 220 -4.54 1.94 6.20
CA TYR A 220 -4.56 2.66 7.48
C TYR A 220 -3.18 2.88 8.11
N GLY A 221 -2.11 2.30 7.55
CA GLY A 221 -0.76 2.47 8.08
C GLY A 221 -0.55 1.83 9.45
N ARG A 222 -1.28 0.76 9.80
CA ARG A 222 -1.09 0.08 11.09
C ARG A 222 0.26 -0.64 11.12
N GLU A 223 0.98 -0.53 12.24
CA GLU A 223 2.42 -0.85 12.30
C GLU A 223 2.74 -2.31 12.64
N ASP A 224 1.78 -3.03 13.22
CA ASP A 224 2.04 -4.31 13.88
C ASP A 224 1.20 -5.47 13.34
N LEU A 225 1.09 -5.57 12.01
CA LEU A 225 0.33 -6.59 11.31
C LEU A 225 1.28 -7.49 10.51
N PHE A 226 0.96 -8.77 10.43
CA PHE A 226 1.81 -9.75 9.74
C PHE A 226 0.99 -10.79 8.97
N PRO A 227 0.86 -10.65 7.64
CA PRO A 227 0.07 -11.60 6.83
C PRO A 227 0.84 -12.90 6.60
N ALA A 228 1.05 -13.71 7.65
CA ALA A 228 1.87 -14.92 7.65
C ALA A 228 1.49 -15.95 6.56
N SER A 229 0.23 -15.96 6.11
CA SER A 229 -0.23 -16.83 5.03
C SER A 229 0.14 -16.32 3.63
N ASP A 230 0.78 -15.17 3.51
CA ASP A 230 1.21 -14.59 2.25
C ASP A 230 2.36 -15.40 1.64
N ILE A 231 2.19 -15.83 0.39
CA ILE A 231 3.19 -16.67 -0.29
C ILE A 231 4.53 -15.94 -0.49
N GLY A 232 4.52 -14.62 -0.59
CA GLY A 232 5.73 -13.81 -0.65
C GLY A 232 6.49 -13.84 0.66
N ILE A 233 5.79 -13.68 1.79
CA ILE A 233 6.40 -13.81 3.13
C ILE A 233 6.99 -15.21 3.34
N LEU A 234 6.23 -16.26 3.03
CA LEU A 234 6.73 -17.65 3.17
C LEU A 234 7.97 -17.91 2.30
N ARG A 235 8.02 -17.34 1.09
CA ARG A 235 9.20 -17.40 0.21
C ARG A 235 10.38 -16.59 0.72
N ALA A 236 10.12 -15.45 1.35
CA ALA A 236 11.17 -14.63 1.95
C ALA A 236 11.81 -15.37 3.13
N PHE A 237 11.01 -15.98 4.00
CA PHE A 237 11.55 -16.86 5.06
C PHE A 237 12.29 -18.08 4.49
N GLU A 238 11.78 -18.70 3.42
CA GLU A 238 12.49 -19.78 2.73
C GLU A 238 13.87 -19.35 2.22
N ARG A 239 13.98 -18.12 1.70
CA ARG A 239 15.27 -17.55 1.28
C ARG A 239 16.21 -17.28 2.46
N LEU A 240 15.68 -16.83 3.60
CA LEU A 240 16.46 -16.51 4.80
C LEU A 240 16.92 -17.75 5.57
N HIS A 241 16.05 -18.74 5.72
CA HIS A 241 16.28 -19.92 6.57
C HIS A 241 16.60 -21.18 5.76
N GLY A 242 16.57 -21.11 4.43
CA GLY A 242 16.79 -22.24 3.52
C GLY A 242 15.63 -23.24 3.45
N THR A 243 14.57 -23.06 4.24
CA THR A 243 13.37 -23.91 4.25
C THR A 243 12.11 -23.07 4.41
N ARG A 244 11.05 -23.44 3.70
CA ARG A 244 9.77 -22.72 3.79
C ARG A 244 9.03 -23.12 5.06
N PRO A 245 8.71 -22.16 5.96
CA PRO A 245 7.91 -22.46 7.14
C PRO A 245 6.45 -22.73 6.76
N SER A 246 5.74 -23.42 7.65
CA SER A 246 4.28 -23.41 7.73
C SER A 246 3.77 -22.02 8.14
N VAL A 247 2.46 -21.80 8.03
CA VAL A 247 1.85 -20.51 8.44
C VAL A 247 1.99 -20.32 9.94
N GLU A 248 1.84 -21.38 10.72
CA GLU A 248 1.97 -21.38 12.18
C GLU A 248 3.41 -21.05 12.60
N GLU A 249 4.41 -21.63 11.94
CA GLU A 249 5.82 -21.30 12.18
C GLU A 249 6.13 -19.86 11.77
N ALA A 250 5.58 -19.38 10.65
CA ALA A 250 5.77 -17.99 10.22
C ALA A 250 5.17 -16.97 11.21
N VAL A 251 4.07 -17.31 11.90
CA VAL A 251 3.51 -16.48 12.97
C VAL A 251 4.47 -16.40 14.16
N LEU A 252 5.06 -17.54 14.57
CA LEU A 252 6.03 -17.58 15.68
C LEU A 252 7.31 -16.82 15.34
N LEU A 253 7.83 -17.00 14.13
CA LEU A 253 9.00 -16.24 13.65
C LEU A 253 8.74 -14.73 13.67
N ALA A 254 7.51 -14.30 13.37
CA ALA A 254 7.17 -12.89 13.35
C ALA A 254 7.08 -12.22 14.73
N GLU A 255 7.08 -12.98 15.84
CA GLU A 255 7.02 -12.43 17.19
C GLU A 255 8.22 -11.53 17.50
N GLU A 256 9.41 -11.86 16.98
CA GLU A 256 10.62 -11.07 17.20
C GLU A 256 10.57 -9.68 16.54
N PHE A 257 9.64 -9.46 15.61
CA PHE A 257 9.51 -8.19 14.89
C PHE A 257 8.53 -7.21 15.54
N ALA A 258 7.84 -7.61 16.61
CA ALA A 258 6.91 -6.74 17.31
C ALA A 258 7.66 -5.59 18.01
N PRO A 259 7.15 -4.34 17.97
CA PRO A 259 5.82 -3.93 17.50
C PRO A 259 5.78 -3.44 16.04
N TYR A 260 6.76 -3.79 15.21
CA TYR A 260 6.94 -3.28 13.84
C TYR A 260 6.73 -4.35 12.76
N ARG A 261 5.85 -5.32 13.03
CA ARG A 261 5.60 -6.45 12.14
C ARG A 261 5.18 -6.04 10.73
N SER A 262 4.45 -4.93 10.55
CA SER A 262 4.07 -4.45 9.22
C SER A 262 5.29 -4.02 8.40
N HIS A 263 6.28 -3.42 9.06
CA HIS A 263 7.52 -3.02 8.41
C HIS A 263 8.42 -4.24 8.14
N ALA A 264 8.47 -5.21 9.05
CA ALA A 264 9.14 -6.48 8.80
C ALA A 264 8.55 -7.22 7.59
N ALA A 265 7.22 -7.29 7.47
CA ALA A 265 6.54 -7.83 6.29
C ALA A 265 6.92 -7.07 5.00
N TYR A 266 6.99 -5.73 5.07
CA TYR A 266 7.47 -4.91 3.95
C TYR A 266 8.88 -5.32 3.50
N LEU A 267 9.82 -5.43 4.43
CA LEU A 267 11.21 -5.80 4.16
C LEU A 267 11.34 -7.23 3.64
N LEU A 268 10.55 -8.17 4.17
CA LEU A 268 10.48 -9.54 3.67
C LEU A 268 10.06 -9.56 2.20
N TRP A 269 9.01 -8.83 1.82
CA TRP A 269 8.63 -8.70 0.41
C TRP A 269 9.74 -8.05 -0.44
N ARG A 270 10.42 -7.01 0.07
CA ARG A 270 11.57 -6.42 -0.66
C ARG A 270 12.69 -7.41 -0.91
N SER A 271 12.93 -8.33 0.02
CA SER A 271 14.05 -9.27 -0.07
C SER A 271 13.90 -10.32 -1.20
N ILE A 272 12.72 -10.44 -1.81
CA ILE A 272 12.42 -11.40 -2.88
C ILE A 272 12.05 -10.75 -4.22
N GLU A 273 12.09 -9.41 -4.29
CA GLU A 273 11.88 -8.61 -5.51
C GLU A 273 13.22 -8.25 -6.19
#